data_AF-A0A963LJU0-F1
#
_entry.id   AF-A0A963LJU0-F1
#
_cell.length_a   1.000
_cell.length_b   1.000
_cell.length_c   1.000
_cell.angle_alpha   90.00
_cell.angle_beta   90.00
_cell.angle_gamma   90.00
#
_symmetry.space_group_name_H-M   'P 1'
#
loop_
_entity.id
_entity.type
_entity.pdbx_description
1 polymer ?
#
loop_
_entity_poly.entity_id
_entity_poly.type
_entity_poly.pdbx_seq_one_letter_code
_entity_poly.pdbx_strand_id
1 'polypeptide(L)'
;FEVDVENGRIVATRPFSADPAPTPIPDILPAAVHHRTRIDRPSIRRGWLASREKNGRGSDDFVKLPWDEALDIAAAELDRVRKTYGNEAIFGGSYGWSSAGRFHHAQSQAHRFLNSIGGYAASFGSYSTGCAQAIMPHVFGEPFLKLIYEHQDSWQTIHDHTETLVMFGGINPKNSQVSMGGITEHRTAGWFDRFAEKGMRCVNIGPQ
;
A
#
# COMPACT_ATOMS: atom_id res chain seq x y z
N PHE A 1 -12.03 -11.10 -5.36
CA PHE A 1 -12.40 -11.29 -6.78
C PHE A 1 -11.84 -12.62 -7.25
N GLU A 2 -12.41 -13.15 -8.32
CA GLU A 2 -11.93 -14.32 -9.06
C GLU A 2 -11.28 -13.87 -10.37
N VAL A 3 -10.41 -14.71 -10.95
CA VAL A 3 -9.67 -14.38 -12.17
C VAL A 3 -9.99 -15.41 -13.24
N ASP A 4 -10.36 -14.94 -14.43
CA ASP A 4 -10.60 -15.79 -15.59
C ASP A 4 -9.33 -15.78 -16.48
N VAL A 5 -8.90 -16.98 -16.86
CA VAL A 5 -7.64 -17.20 -17.59
C VAL A 5 -7.90 -18.01 -18.85
N GLU A 6 -7.44 -17.49 -19.98
CA GLU A 6 -7.49 -18.17 -21.28
C GLU A 6 -6.09 -18.24 -21.88
N ASN A 7 -5.67 -19.43 -22.31
CA ASN A 7 -4.35 -19.65 -22.93
C ASN A 7 -3.18 -19.07 -22.08
N GLY A 8 -3.26 -19.21 -20.76
CA GLY A 8 -2.26 -18.69 -19.82
C GLY A 8 -2.26 -17.17 -19.65
N ARG A 9 -3.28 -16.46 -20.13
CA ARG A 9 -3.42 -15.00 -20.01
C ARG A 9 -4.65 -14.67 -19.17
N ILE A 10 -4.48 -13.73 -18.23
CA ILE A 10 -5.60 -13.11 -17.52
C ILE A 10 -6.42 -12.30 -18.51
N VAL A 11 -7.70 -12.64 -18.67
CA VAL A 11 -8.62 -11.97 -19.61
C VAL A 11 -9.71 -11.17 -18.92
N ALA A 12 -10.12 -11.57 -17.72
CA ALA A 12 -11.13 -10.86 -16.93
C ALA A 12 -10.96 -11.12 -15.43
N THR A 13 -11.65 -10.31 -14.63
CA THR A 13 -11.90 -10.58 -13.21
C THR A 13 -13.40 -10.64 -12.98
N ARG A 14 -13.82 -11.44 -11.99
CA ARG A 14 -15.21 -11.50 -11.55
C ARG A 14 -15.31 -11.16 -10.06
N PRO A 15 -16.43 -10.56 -9.61
CA PRO A 15 -16.70 -10.39 -8.20
C PRO A 15 -16.54 -11.69 -7.40
N PHE A 16 -16.07 -11.57 -6.16
CA PHE A 16 -16.13 -12.70 -5.23
C PHE A 16 -17.58 -12.86 -4.78
N SER A 17 -18.14 -14.07 -4.89
CA SER A 17 -19.59 -14.27 -4.74
C SER A 17 -20.13 -13.95 -3.34
N ALA A 18 -19.30 -14.03 -2.30
CA ALA A 18 -19.71 -13.69 -0.93
C ALA A 18 -19.50 -12.21 -0.59
N ASP A 19 -18.94 -11.40 -1.50
CA ASP A 19 -18.79 -9.97 -1.31
C ASP A 19 -20.13 -9.27 -1.59
N PRO A 20 -20.77 -8.62 -0.58
CA PRO A 20 -22.08 -8.02 -0.76
C PRO A 20 -22.06 -6.71 -1.56
N ALA A 21 -20.89 -6.08 -1.74
CA ALA A 21 -20.76 -4.83 -2.49
C ALA A 21 -19.44 -4.80 -3.29
N PRO A 22 -19.29 -5.66 -4.31
CA PRO A 22 -18.05 -5.78 -5.05
C PRO A 22 -17.68 -4.48 -5.78
N THR A 23 -16.39 -4.18 -5.81
CA THR A 23 -15.82 -3.01 -6.48
C THR A 23 -15.34 -3.37 -7.90
N PRO A 24 -15.45 -2.46 -8.89
CA PRO A 24 -14.91 -2.67 -10.25
C PRO A 24 -13.39 -2.47 -10.33
N ILE A 25 -12.71 -2.12 -9.23
CA ILE A 25 -11.25 -1.91 -9.23
C ILE A 25 -10.47 -3.08 -9.86
N PRO A 26 -10.78 -4.37 -9.59
CA PRO A 26 -10.09 -5.50 -10.19
C PRO A 26 -10.24 -5.60 -11.72
N ASP A 27 -11.24 -4.96 -12.34
CA ASP A 27 -11.50 -5.05 -13.78
C ASP A 27 -10.33 -4.50 -14.61
N ILE A 28 -9.47 -3.69 -14.01
CA ILE A 28 -8.24 -3.19 -14.65
C ILE A 28 -7.17 -4.28 -14.78
N LEU A 29 -7.27 -5.40 -14.07
CA LEU A 29 -6.18 -6.37 -13.94
C LEU A 29 -5.66 -6.92 -15.29
N PRO A 30 -6.50 -7.29 -16.27
CA PRO A 30 -6.02 -7.69 -17.59
C PRO A 30 -5.19 -6.58 -18.25
N ALA A 31 -5.66 -5.34 -18.19
CA ALA A 31 -4.93 -4.20 -18.73
C ALA A 31 -3.62 -3.99 -17.94
N ALA A 32 -3.66 -3.95 -16.61
CA ALA A 32 -2.49 -3.71 -15.77
C ALA A 32 -1.36 -4.73 -15.97
N VAL A 33 -1.70 -6.02 -16.15
CA VAL A 33 -0.72 -7.08 -16.34
C VAL A 33 -0.12 -7.06 -17.74
N HIS A 34 -0.92 -6.74 -18.76
CA HIS A 34 -0.54 -6.85 -20.18
C HIS A 34 -0.29 -5.50 -20.88
N HIS A 35 -0.36 -4.38 -20.17
CA HIS A 35 -0.19 -3.06 -20.77
C HIS A 35 1.22 -2.89 -21.35
N ARG A 36 1.32 -2.10 -22.42
CA ARG A 36 2.61 -1.76 -23.07
C ARG A 36 3.63 -1.08 -22.16
N THR A 37 3.20 -0.51 -21.02
CA THR A 37 4.09 0.12 -20.03
C THR A 37 4.58 -0.86 -18.97
N ARG A 38 4.25 -2.16 -19.07
CA ARG A 38 4.78 -3.18 -18.17
C ARG A 38 6.29 -3.27 -18.34
N ILE A 39 7.03 -3.16 -17.23
CA ILE A 39 8.47 -3.40 -17.22
C ILE A 39 8.70 -4.90 -17.39
N ASP A 40 9.33 -5.28 -18.50
CA ASP A 40 9.54 -6.67 -18.92
C ASP A 40 10.91 -7.23 -18.50
N ARG A 41 11.92 -6.36 -18.35
CA ARG A 41 13.30 -6.73 -18.02
C ARG A 41 13.98 -5.69 -17.11
N PRO A 42 14.99 -6.11 -16.33
CA PRO A 42 15.88 -5.18 -15.65
C PRO A 42 16.45 -4.17 -16.63
N SER A 43 16.45 -2.90 -16.24
CA SER A 43 16.90 -1.81 -17.08
C SER A 43 17.68 -0.80 -16.24
N ILE A 44 18.81 -0.33 -16.75
CA ILE A 44 19.66 0.66 -16.08
C ILE A 44 19.80 1.88 -16.98
N ARG A 45 19.74 3.08 -16.39
CA ARG A 45 19.92 4.34 -17.11
C ARG A 45 21.28 4.37 -17.80
N ARG A 46 21.30 4.65 -19.11
CA ARG A 46 22.49 4.58 -19.98
C ARG A 46 23.66 5.39 -19.44
N GLY A 47 23.45 6.67 -19.13
CA GLY A 47 24.51 7.52 -18.60
C GLY A 47 25.05 7.06 -17.26
N TRP A 48 24.21 6.48 -16.39
CA TRP A 48 24.69 5.94 -15.12
C TRP A 48 25.50 4.66 -15.32
N LEU A 49 25.11 3.79 -16.26
CA LEU A 49 25.86 2.58 -16.57
C LEU A 49 27.26 2.91 -17.15
N ALA A 50 27.37 3.97 -17.96
CA ALA A 50 28.62 4.38 -18.60
C ALA A 50 29.61 5.07 -17.66
N SER A 51 29.15 6.04 -16.84
CA SER A 51 30.05 6.90 -16.05
C SER A 51 29.65 7.08 -14.59
N ARG A 52 28.60 6.38 -14.11
CA ARG A 52 28.03 6.52 -12.75
C ARG A 52 27.57 7.94 -12.40
N GLU A 53 27.34 8.79 -13.40
CA GLU A 53 26.88 10.16 -13.20
C GLU A 53 25.44 10.23 -12.65
N LYS A 54 25.11 11.35 -12.00
CA LYS A 54 23.75 11.59 -11.46
C LYS A 54 22.84 12.35 -12.43
N ASN A 55 23.42 13.09 -13.38
CA ASN A 55 22.70 13.94 -14.34
C ASN A 55 21.85 13.10 -15.30
N GLY A 56 20.71 13.63 -15.78
CA GLY A 56 19.83 12.96 -16.75
C GLY A 56 18.76 12.03 -16.16
N ARG A 57 18.57 12.02 -14.84
CA ARG A 57 17.43 11.32 -14.22
C ARG A 57 16.10 11.94 -14.69
N GLY A 58 15.22 11.12 -15.25
CA GLY A 58 13.92 11.54 -15.77
C GLY A 58 13.92 11.93 -17.26
N SER A 59 15.08 11.97 -17.92
CA SER A 59 15.20 12.35 -19.34
C SER A 59 16.09 11.44 -20.18
N ASP A 60 16.95 10.62 -19.55
CA ASP A 60 17.88 9.74 -20.26
C ASP A 60 17.27 8.37 -20.61
N ASP A 61 17.87 7.72 -21.59
CA ASP A 61 17.50 6.39 -22.05
C ASP A 61 17.90 5.28 -21.08
N PHE A 62 17.25 4.12 -21.23
CA PHE A 62 17.55 2.92 -20.47
C PHE A 62 18.13 1.81 -21.35
N VAL A 63 19.03 1.04 -20.77
CA VAL A 63 19.61 -0.16 -21.36
C VAL A 63 19.04 -1.38 -20.65
N LYS A 64 18.42 -2.29 -21.40
CA LYS A 64 17.94 -3.58 -20.88
C LYS A 64 19.13 -4.53 -20.67
N LEU A 65 19.13 -5.24 -19.54
CA LEU A 65 20.22 -6.16 -19.18
C LEU A 65 19.69 -7.59 -18.90
N PRO A 66 20.57 -8.60 -18.94
CA PRO A 66 20.33 -9.88 -18.26
C PRO A 66 20.14 -9.69 -16.75
N TRP A 67 19.45 -10.63 -16.11
CA TRP A 67 19.20 -10.57 -14.67
C TRP A 67 20.47 -10.62 -13.85
N ASP A 68 21.38 -11.55 -14.16
CA ASP A 68 22.63 -11.74 -13.40
C ASP A 68 23.47 -10.46 -13.39
N GLU A 69 23.64 -9.82 -14.55
CA GLU A 69 24.38 -8.56 -14.67
C GLU A 69 23.72 -7.41 -13.88
N ALA A 70 22.40 -7.29 -13.95
CA ALA A 70 21.68 -6.26 -13.21
C ALA A 70 21.78 -6.46 -11.69
N LEU A 71 21.74 -7.72 -11.23
CA LEU A 71 21.89 -8.09 -9.83
C LEU A 71 23.31 -7.86 -9.32
N ASP A 72 24.33 -8.23 -10.11
CA ASP A 72 25.73 -7.99 -9.78
C ASP A 72 26.02 -6.49 -9.62
N ILE A 73 25.50 -5.65 -10.53
CA ILE A 73 25.66 -4.20 -10.44
C ILE A 73 24.98 -3.64 -9.19
N ALA A 74 23.76 -4.10 -8.87
CA ALA A 74 23.04 -3.65 -7.68
C ALA A 74 23.77 -4.08 -6.39
N ALA A 75 24.25 -5.32 -6.33
CA ALA A 75 25.01 -5.85 -5.20
C ALA A 75 26.33 -5.09 -5.00
N ALA A 76 27.07 -4.81 -6.08
CA ALA A 76 28.32 -4.06 -6.03
C ALA A 76 28.11 -2.64 -5.49
N GLU A 77 27.05 -1.94 -5.88
CA GLU A 77 26.77 -0.59 -5.36
C GLU A 77 26.32 -0.60 -3.90
N LEU A 78 25.49 -1.55 -3.49
CA LEU A 78 25.12 -1.71 -2.08
C LEU A 78 26.35 -2.01 -1.22
N ASP A 79 27.23 -2.91 -1.68
CA ASP A 79 28.46 -3.24 -0.99
C ASP A 79 29.43 -2.05 -0.91
N ARG A 80 29.59 -1.31 -2.01
CA ARG A 80 30.39 -0.08 -2.06
C ARG A 80 29.88 0.95 -1.06
N VAL A 81 28.58 1.26 -1.07
CA VAL A 81 27.99 2.26 -0.16
C VAL A 81 28.18 1.84 1.29
N ARG A 82 27.86 0.58 1.62
CA ARG A 82 28.04 0.01 2.96
C ARG A 82 29.48 0.11 3.45
N LYS A 83 30.46 -0.30 2.62
CA LYS A 83 31.88 -0.31 3.00
C LYS A 83 32.50 1.08 3.09
N THR A 84 32.06 2.02 2.25
CA THR A 84 32.64 3.37 2.19
C THR A 84 31.98 4.35 3.17
N TYR A 85 30.66 4.25 3.38
CA TYR A 85 29.89 5.27 4.11
C TYR A 85 29.10 4.71 5.31
N GLY A 86 29.08 3.40 5.52
CA GLY A 86 28.23 2.76 6.52
C GLY A 86 26.80 2.50 6.01
N ASN A 87 26.04 1.72 6.78
CA ASN A 87 24.67 1.37 6.42
C ASN A 87 23.69 2.54 6.60
N GLU A 88 24.04 3.55 7.41
CA GLU A 88 23.25 4.77 7.58
C GLU A 88 23.13 5.58 6.27
N ALA A 89 24.05 5.38 5.32
CA ALA A 89 24.01 5.99 4.00
C ALA A 89 23.01 5.31 3.03
N ILE A 90 22.43 4.16 3.42
CA ILE A 90 21.41 3.46 2.64
C ILE A 90 20.04 3.86 3.18
N PHE A 91 19.28 4.64 2.42
CA PHE A 91 17.89 4.94 2.76
C PHE A 91 16.96 3.84 2.26
N GLY A 92 16.32 3.12 3.19
CA GLY A 92 15.46 1.98 2.89
C GLY A 92 14.01 2.14 3.33
N GLY A 93 13.53 3.38 3.58
CA GLY A 93 12.17 3.62 4.07
C GLY A 93 11.05 3.08 3.16
N SER A 94 11.24 3.19 1.84
CA SER A 94 10.38 2.56 0.81
C SER A 94 8.87 2.71 1.06
N TYR A 95 8.41 3.91 1.44
CA TYR A 95 6.99 4.16 1.75
C TYR A 95 6.09 3.91 0.53
N GLY A 96 5.02 3.14 0.72
CA GLY A 96 4.03 2.87 -0.33
C GLY A 96 3.05 1.76 0.07
N TRP A 97 1.98 1.62 -0.72
CA TRP A 97 0.90 0.65 -0.45
C TRP A 97 1.23 -0.80 -0.82
N SER A 98 2.18 -1.02 -1.75
CA SER A 98 2.47 -2.34 -2.32
C SER A 98 1.19 -2.99 -2.89
N SER A 99 1.23 -4.30 -3.15
CA SER A 99 0.05 -5.15 -3.31
C SER A 99 -0.20 -5.97 -2.04
N ALA A 100 -1.46 -6.38 -1.86
CA ALA A 100 -1.85 -7.32 -0.81
C ALA A 100 -1.12 -8.67 -0.99
N GLY A 101 -0.66 -9.26 0.12
CA GLY A 101 0.00 -10.55 0.14
C GLY A 101 0.85 -10.73 1.38
N ARG A 102 0.73 -11.87 2.07
CA ARG A 102 1.44 -12.07 3.35
C ARG A 102 2.94 -12.28 3.16
N PHE A 103 3.31 -13.09 2.18
CA PHE A 103 4.72 -13.38 1.88
C PHE A 103 5.31 -12.38 0.88
N HIS A 104 4.62 -12.13 -0.24
CA HIS A 104 5.09 -11.22 -1.30
C HIS A 104 4.84 -9.73 -1.00
N HIS A 105 4.77 -9.34 0.27
CA HIS A 105 4.71 -7.93 0.66
C HIS A 105 6.06 -7.24 0.35
N ALA A 106 6.09 -6.39 -0.68
CA ALA A 106 7.33 -5.88 -1.26
C ALA A 106 8.21 -5.13 -0.24
N GLN A 107 7.61 -4.27 0.58
CA GLN A 107 8.35 -3.50 1.59
C GLN A 107 8.97 -4.43 2.65
N SER A 108 8.23 -5.45 3.11
CA SER A 108 8.77 -6.42 4.08
C SER A 108 9.94 -7.20 3.50
N GLN A 109 9.90 -7.57 2.23
CA GLN A 109 11.00 -8.27 1.57
C GLN A 109 12.22 -7.36 1.38
N ALA A 110 12.02 -6.11 0.99
CA ALA A 110 13.10 -5.12 0.90
C ALA A 110 13.77 -4.89 2.27
N HIS A 111 12.99 -4.69 3.32
CA HIS A 111 13.51 -4.51 4.69
C HIS A 111 14.24 -5.76 5.19
N ARG A 112 13.70 -6.96 4.94
CA ARG A 112 14.37 -8.22 5.28
C ARG A 112 15.73 -8.34 4.58
N PHE A 113 15.79 -8.02 3.29
CA PHE A 113 17.02 -8.03 2.53
C PHE A 113 18.05 -7.02 3.07
N LEU A 114 17.67 -5.76 3.27
CA LEU A 114 18.59 -4.74 3.79
C LEU A 114 19.10 -5.06 5.20
N ASN A 115 18.24 -5.61 6.07
CA ASN A 115 18.66 -6.09 7.39
C ASN A 115 19.68 -7.24 7.32
N SER A 116 19.62 -8.09 6.29
CA SER A 116 20.58 -9.19 6.10
C SER A 116 22.00 -8.71 5.75
N ILE A 117 22.16 -7.46 5.29
CA ILE A 117 23.46 -6.88 4.90
C ILE A 117 23.97 -5.82 5.88
N GLY A 118 23.32 -5.65 7.04
CA GLY A 118 23.76 -4.76 8.12
C GLY A 118 22.82 -3.59 8.43
N GLY A 119 21.62 -3.57 7.86
CA GLY A 119 20.60 -2.56 8.16
C GLY A 119 20.63 -1.37 7.21
N TYR A 120 19.87 -0.33 7.55
CA TYR A 120 19.64 0.85 6.71
C TYR A 120 19.02 1.99 7.52
N ALA A 121 19.06 3.21 6.99
CA ALA A 121 18.30 4.34 7.50
C ALA A 121 16.80 4.19 7.15
N ALA A 122 15.99 3.96 8.17
CA ALA A 122 14.53 3.80 8.05
C ALA A 122 13.78 5.14 8.09
N SER A 123 12.48 5.10 7.76
CA SER A 123 11.55 6.21 7.93
C SER A 123 10.49 5.87 8.98
N PHE A 124 10.05 6.86 9.74
CA PHE A 124 8.96 6.72 10.71
C PHE A 124 7.71 7.47 10.25
N GLY A 125 6.55 6.94 10.59
CA GLY A 125 5.26 7.55 10.29
C GLY A 125 4.72 7.21 8.91
N SER A 126 3.68 7.94 8.50
CA SER A 126 3.02 7.77 7.21
C SER A 126 2.49 9.12 6.71
N TYR A 127 2.24 9.23 5.40
CA TYR A 127 1.56 10.40 4.84
C TYR A 127 0.12 10.53 5.37
N SER A 128 -0.48 9.44 5.83
CA SER A 128 -1.87 9.41 6.30
C SER A 128 -2.01 9.90 7.75
N THR A 129 -1.10 9.48 8.64
CA THR A 129 -1.32 9.60 10.10
C THR A 129 -0.13 10.20 10.86
N GLY A 130 0.82 10.83 10.16
CA GLY A 130 2.05 11.37 10.77
C GLY A 130 1.81 12.31 11.96
N CYS A 131 0.89 13.26 11.84
CA CYS A 131 0.53 14.18 12.93
C CYS A 131 -0.13 13.45 14.10
N ALA A 132 -1.13 12.59 13.83
CA ALA A 132 -1.84 11.84 14.86
C ALA A 132 -0.90 10.90 15.65
N GLN A 133 0.02 10.24 14.96
CA GLN A 133 1.04 9.40 15.60
C GLN A 133 1.97 10.19 16.53
N ALA A 134 2.21 11.48 16.25
CA ALA A 134 3.01 12.34 17.10
C ALA A 134 2.23 12.82 18.34
N ILE A 135 1.00 13.33 18.17
CA ILE A 135 0.27 13.98 19.27
C ILE A 135 -0.47 13.02 20.20
N MET A 136 -1.03 11.92 19.68
CA MET A 136 -1.97 11.08 20.44
C MET A 136 -1.35 10.39 21.67
N PRO A 137 -0.08 9.92 21.66
CA PRO A 137 0.54 9.40 22.88
C PRO A 137 0.61 10.41 24.03
N HIS A 138 0.68 11.71 23.72
CA HIS A 138 0.74 12.76 24.73
C HIS A 138 -0.63 13.14 25.29
N VAL A 139 -1.71 12.86 24.55
CA VAL A 139 -3.08 13.17 24.96
C VAL A 139 -3.73 11.97 25.65
N PHE A 140 -3.60 10.77 25.06
CA PHE A 140 -4.28 9.56 25.52
C PHE A 140 -3.35 8.56 26.21
N GLY A 141 -2.03 8.79 26.22
CA GLY A 141 -1.07 7.86 26.81
C GLY A 141 -0.82 6.59 25.98
N GLU A 142 -1.34 6.51 24.76
CA GLU A 142 -1.28 5.31 23.91
C GLU A 142 -0.94 5.66 22.44
N PRO A 143 -0.05 4.88 21.78
CA PRO A 143 0.14 4.91 20.34
C PRO A 143 -1.14 4.99 19.51
N PHE A 144 -1.22 5.99 18.62
CA PHE A 144 -2.37 6.20 17.74
C PHE A 144 -2.77 4.95 16.94
N LEU A 145 -1.78 4.22 16.39
CA LEU A 145 -2.06 3.04 15.58
C LEU A 145 -2.72 1.92 16.39
N LYS A 146 -2.38 1.78 17.68
CA LYS A 146 -3.02 0.79 18.55
C LYS A 146 -4.46 1.19 18.86
N LEU A 147 -4.70 2.47 19.14
CA LEU A 147 -6.06 3.02 19.33
C LEU A 147 -6.97 2.70 18.14
N ILE A 148 -6.49 2.86 16.90
CA ILE A 148 -7.32 2.63 15.71
C ILE A 148 -7.43 1.17 15.27
N TYR A 149 -6.52 0.28 15.68
CA TYR A 149 -6.56 -1.13 15.25
C TYR A 149 -7.09 -2.09 16.32
N GLU A 150 -6.96 -1.75 17.59
CA GLU A 150 -7.32 -2.66 18.70
C GLU A 150 -8.52 -2.18 19.51
N HIS A 151 -8.88 -0.89 19.41
CA HIS A 151 -9.86 -0.27 20.32
C HIS A 151 -11.07 0.34 19.58
N GLN A 152 -11.45 -0.22 18.43
CA GLN A 152 -12.64 0.20 17.69
C GLN A 152 -13.84 -0.68 18.06
N ASP A 153 -14.99 -0.05 18.30
CA ASP A 153 -16.25 -0.77 18.42
C ASP A 153 -16.65 -1.40 17.10
N SER A 154 -17.23 -2.60 17.18
CA SER A 154 -17.75 -3.26 15.99
C SER A 154 -18.94 -2.48 15.41
N TRP A 155 -19.17 -2.61 14.10
CA TRP A 155 -20.36 -2.04 13.47
C TRP A 155 -21.68 -2.48 14.14
N GLN A 156 -21.73 -3.71 14.66
CA GLN A 156 -22.90 -4.22 15.41
C GLN A 156 -23.07 -3.48 16.73
N THR A 157 -21.99 -3.26 17.48
CA THR A 157 -22.00 -2.48 18.73
C THR A 157 -22.50 -1.05 18.48
N ILE A 158 -21.99 -0.40 17.43
CA ILE A 158 -22.44 0.94 17.02
C ILE A 158 -23.94 0.91 16.68
N HIS A 159 -24.37 -0.05 15.85
CA HIS A 159 -25.78 -0.22 15.48
C HIS A 159 -26.67 -0.37 16.71
N ASP A 160 -26.32 -1.21 17.68
CA ASP A 160 -27.20 -1.58 18.78
C ASP A 160 -27.30 -0.47 19.83
N HIS A 161 -26.20 0.22 20.11
CA HIS A 161 -26.09 1.10 21.28
C HIS A 161 -25.98 2.60 20.95
N THR A 162 -25.98 2.98 19.67
CA THR A 162 -25.91 4.39 19.26
C THR A 162 -27.25 4.91 18.76
N GLU A 163 -27.61 6.13 19.19
CA GLU A 163 -28.76 6.89 18.67
C GLU A 163 -28.34 7.97 17.67
N THR A 164 -27.16 8.58 17.87
CA THR A 164 -26.59 9.60 16.98
C THR A 164 -25.13 9.28 16.66
N LEU A 165 -24.82 9.13 15.37
CA LEU A 165 -23.47 8.93 14.86
C LEU A 165 -22.94 10.23 14.23
N VAL A 166 -21.91 10.83 14.83
CA VAL A 166 -21.24 12.03 14.30
C VAL A 166 -19.93 11.62 13.61
N MET A 167 -19.79 11.97 12.32
CA MET A 167 -18.67 11.57 11.48
C MET A 167 -17.87 12.81 11.06
N PHE A 168 -16.75 13.06 11.75
CA PHE A 168 -15.80 14.11 11.36
C PHE A 168 -14.92 13.62 10.22
N GLY A 169 -14.98 14.29 9.07
CA GLY A 169 -14.31 13.87 7.82
C GLY A 169 -15.05 12.77 7.04
N GLY A 170 -16.19 12.29 7.57
CA GLY A 170 -17.07 11.33 6.92
C GLY A 170 -16.58 9.89 6.91
N ILE A 171 -17.50 8.97 6.57
CA ILE A 171 -17.22 7.56 6.29
C ILE A 171 -17.67 7.28 4.86
N ASN A 172 -16.80 7.57 3.89
CA ASN A 172 -17.15 7.45 2.48
C ASN A 172 -17.06 5.99 1.99
N PRO A 173 -18.15 5.39 1.47
CA PRO A 173 -18.13 4.02 0.95
C PRO A 173 -17.09 3.77 -0.13
N LYS A 174 -16.73 4.78 -0.94
CA LYS A 174 -15.66 4.66 -1.93
C LYS A 174 -14.32 4.33 -1.28
N ASN A 175 -14.02 4.96 -0.15
CA ASN A 175 -12.73 4.79 0.53
C ASN A 175 -12.65 3.44 1.25
N SER A 176 -13.79 2.83 1.60
CA SER A 176 -13.83 1.50 2.20
C SER A 176 -13.76 0.36 1.19
N GLN A 177 -13.61 0.66 -0.11
CA GLN A 177 -13.38 -0.36 -1.15
C GLN A 177 -11.94 -0.86 -1.23
N VAL A 178 -11.02 -0.25 -0.48
CA VAL A 178 -9.60 -0.61 -0.47
C VAL A 178 -9.06 -0.54 0.95
N SER A 179 -8.29 -1.55 1.34
CA SER A 179 -7.60 -1.60 2.64
C SER A 179 -6.22 -2.20 2.49
N MET A 180 -5.33 -1.86 3.43
CA MET A 180 -4.03 -2.49 3.55
C MET A 180 -4.19 -4.00 3.77
N GLY A 181 -3.53 -4.79 2.93
CA GLY A 181 -3.66 -6.26 2.97
C GLY A 181 -4.87 -6.82 2.21
N GLY A 182 -5.70 -5.97 1.60
CA GLY A 182 -6.88 -6.35 0.81
C GLY A 182 -8.17 -6.40 1.63
N ILE A 183 -9.29 -6.55 0.91
CA ILE A 183 -10.63 -6.68 1.49
C ILE A 183 -11.29 -7.92 0.91
N THR A 184 -11.86 -8.76 1.78
CA THR A 184 -12.63 -9.94 1.37
C THR A 184 -14.09 -9.59 1.08
N GLU A 185 -14.70 -8.77 1.93
CA GLU A 185 -16.11 -8.38 1.83
C GLU A 185 -16.30 -6.89 2.15
N HIS A 186 -17.01 -6.18 1.29
CA HIS A 186 -17.29 -4.75 1.42
C HIS A 186 -18.61 -4.52 2.16
N ARG A 187 -18.53 -4.36 3.48
CA ARG A 187 -19.74 -4.31 4.34
C ARG A 187 -20.21 -2.90 4.70
N THR A 188 -19.41 -1.86 4.45
CA THR A 188 -19.70 -0.49 4.92
C THR A 188 -21.05 0.02 4.46
N ALA A 189 -21.40 -0.13 3.18
CA ALA A 189 -22.68 0.35 2.64
C ALA A 189 -23.87 -0.30 3.35
N GLY A 190 -23.87 -1.63 3.46
CA GLY A 190 -24.95 -2.36 4.14
C GLY A 190 -25.10 -2.01 5.62
N TRP A 191 -24.03 -1.57 6.29
CA TRP A 191 -24.15 -1.06 7.66
C TRP A 191 -24.85 0.29 7.74
N PHE A 192 -24.62 1.19 6.77
CA PHE A 192 -25.33 2.46 6.69
C PHE A 192 -26.82 2.28 6.37
N ASP A 193 -27.18 1.27 5.57
CA ASP A 193 -28.58 0.90 5.35
C ASP A 193 -29.24 0.48 6.66
N ARG A 194 -28.60 -0.41 7.43
CA ARG A 194 -29.08 -0.84 8.75
C ARG A 194 -29.19 0.31 9.76
N PHE A 195 -28.25 1.24 9.73
CA PHE A 195 -28.30 2.45 10.54
C PHE A 195 -29.53 3.31 10.22
N ALA A 196 -29.83 3.48 8.93
CA ALA A 196 -31.00 4.20 8.47
C ALA A 196 -32.30 3.48 8.84
N GLU A 197 -32.37 2.16 8.69
CA GLU A 197 -33.52 1.32 9.04
C GLU A 197 -33.88 1.40 10.54
N LYS A 198 -32.88 1.46 11.42
CA LYS A 198 -33.07 1.69 12.87
C LYS A 198 -33.55 3.13 13.17
N GLY A 199 -33.39 4.06 12.22
CA GLY A 199 -33.64 5.49 12.43
C GLY A 199 -32.52 6.18 13.20
N MET A 200 -31.28 5.67 13.14
CA MET A 200 -30.12 6.31 13.76
C MET A 200 -29.83 7.66 13.09
N ARG A 201 -29.65 8.72 13.90
CA ARG A 201 -29.31 10.05 13.39
C ARG A 201 -27.84 10.09 12.97
N CYS A 202 -27.56 10.15 11.68
CA CYS A 202 -26.19 10.27 11.16
C CYS A 202 -25.88 11.72 10.77
N VAL A 203 -24.79 12.28 11.30
CA VAL A 203 -24.34 13.65 11.03
C VAL A 203 -22.93 13.63 10.46
N ASN A 204 -22.78 14.05 9.20
CA ASN A 204 -21.46 14.22 8.57
C ASN A 204 -20.96 15.65 8.75
N ILE A 205 -19.73 15.80 9.22
CA ILE A 205 -19.03 17.10 9.31
C ILE A 205 -17.80 17.01 8.41
N GLY A 206 -17.95 17.51 7.20
CA GLY A 206 -16.89 17.54 6.19
C GLY A 206 -17.06 18.72 5.26
N PRO A 207 -15.99 19.12 4.54
CA PRO A 207 -16.07 20.21 3.56
C PRO A 207 -16.91 19.84 2.32
N GLN A 208 -17.22 18.56 2.14
CA GLN A 208 -17.99 17.97 1.05
C GLN A 208 -18.79 16.77 1.60
#